data_AF-G5DZS9-F1
#
_entry.id   AF-G5DZS9-F1
#
_cell.length_a   1.000
_cell.length_b   1.000
_cell.length_c   1.000
_cell.angle_alpha   90.00
_cell.angle_beta   90.00
_cell.angle_gamma   90.00
#
_symmetry.space_group_name_H-M   'P 1'
#
loop_
_entity.id
_entity.type
_entity.pdbx_description
1 polymer ?
#
loop_
_entity_poly.entity_id
_entity_poly.type
_entity_poly.pdbx_seq_one_letter_code
_entity_poly.pdbx_strand_id
1 'polypeptide(L)'
;WCEAKDHAGVMGESNRLLSALIRHSKSKDVITTIVESGGIKHLVTMATSEHDIMQNEALVALGLIAALELQNAECDLESAKLVEVLHRLLSDEKSAPEIKYNS
;
A
#
# COMPACT_ATOMS: atom_id res chain seq x y z
N TRP A 1 5.24 -13.21 -6.81
CA TRP A 1 4.06 -12.89 -7.64
C TRP A 1 3.89 -11.38 -7.85
N CYS A 2 4.04 -10.54 -6.82
CA CYS A 2 4.05 -9.07 -6.92
C CYS A 2 5.18 -8.46 -7.78
N GLU A 3 6.12 -9.27 -8.27
CA GLU A 3 7.25 -8.85 -9.13
C GLU A 3 7.21 -9.53 -10.52
N ALA A 4 6.13 -10.23 -10.85
CA ALA A 4 6.00 -10.97 -12.11
C ALA A 4 5.79 -10.01 -13.30
N LYS A 5 6.89 -9.46 -13.83
CA LYS A 5 6.89 -8.48 -14.94
C LYS A 5 6.31 -9.04 -16.24
N ASP A 6 6.41 -10.36 -16.45
CA ASP A 6 5.89 -11.03 -17.65
C ASP A 6 4.36 -11.14 -17.66
N HIS A 7 3.70 -10.84 -16.53
CA HIS A 7 2.26 -10.95 -16.34
C HIS A 7 1.69 -9.78 -15.52
N ALA A 8 1.57 -8.60 -16.15
CA ALA A 8 1.07 -7.38 -15.50
C ALA A 8 -0.26 -7.57 -14.74
N GLY A 9 -1.19 -8.35 -15.29
CA GLY A 9 -2.47 -8.66 -14.61
C GLY A 9 -2.29 -9.48 -13.33
N VAL A 10 -1.38 -10.44 -13.32
CA VAL A 10 -1.07 -11.26 -12.14
C VAL A 10 -0.36 -10.42 -11.08
N MET A 11 0.55 -9.55 -11.49
CA MET A 11 1.24 -8.61 -10.61
C MET A 11 0.24 -7.65 -9.93
N GLY A 12 -0.67 -7.06 -10.70
CA GLY A 12 -1.71 -6.16 -10.20
C GLY A 12 -2.62 -6.85 -9.19
N GLU A 13 -3.17 -8.01 -9.55
CA GLU A 13 -4.10 -8.73 -8.66
C GLU A 13 -3.42 -9.27 -7.39
N SER A 14 -2.13 -9.62 -7.46
CA SER A 14 -1.36 -10.00 -6.27
C SER A 14 -1.23 -8.85 -5.28
N ASN A 15 -0.97 -7.62 -5.77
CA ASN A 15 -0.88 -6.44 -4.91
C ASN A 15 -2.24 -6.10 -4.28
N ARG A 16 -3.32 -6.23 -5.06
CA ARG A 16 -4.69 -6.02 -4.58
C ARG A 16 -5.09 -7.04 -3.52
N LEU A 17 -4.75 -8.31 -3.71
CA LEU A 17 -4.99 -9.34 -2.69
C LEU A 17 -4.24 -9.03 -1.39
N LEU A 18 -2.99 -8.56 -1.47
CA LEU A 18 -2.21 -8.17 -0.29
C LEU A 18 -2.90 -7.03 0.48
N SER A 19 -3.34 -5.99 -0.22
CA SER A 19 -4.12 -4.89 0.36
C SER A 19 -5.45 -5.37 0.97
N ALA A 20 -6.16 -6.25 0.27
CA ALA A 20 -7.43 -6.81 0.71
C ALA A 20 -7.30 -7.62 2.01
N LEU A 21 -6.24 -8.44 2.13
CA LEU A 21 -5.97 -9.21 3.36
C LEU A 21 -5.83 -8.29 4.58
N ILE A 22 -5.12 -7.17 4.45
CA ILE A 22 -4.96 -6.18 5.54
C ILE A 22 -6.31 -5.51 5.86
N ARG A 23 -6.97 -4.97 4.82
CA ARG A 23 -8.22 -4.19 4.95
C ARG A 23 -9.36 -4.98 5.56
N HIS A 24 -9.50 -6.24 5.17
CA HIS A 24 -10.65 -7.06 5.56
C HIS A 24 -10.38 -7.90 6.80
N SER A 25 -9.16 -8.38 7.02
CA SER A 25 -8.85 -9.10 8.27
C SER A 25 -8.70 -8.15 9.45
N LYS A 26 -8.07 -6.98 9.25
CA LYS A 26 -7.64 -6.05 10.31
C LYS A 26 -6.87 -6.75 11.45
N SER A 27 -6.25 -7.89 11.14
CA SER A 27 -5.54 -8.72 12.10
C SER A 27 -4.08 -8.29 12.18
N LYS A 28 -3.59 -8.09 13.40
CA LYS A 28 -2.17 -7.79 13.67
C LYS A 28 -1.27 -8.92 13.13
N ASP A 29 -1.64 -10.17 13.33
CA ASP A 29 -0.85 -11.32 12.85
C ASP A 29 -0.73 -11.34 11.32
N VAL A 30 -1.82 -11.00 10.62
CA VAL A 30 -1.82 -10.91 9.14
C VAL A 30 -0.92 -9.76 8.70
N ILE A 31 -1.02 -8.61 9.35
CA ILE A 31 -0.17 -7.45 9.04
C ILE A 31 1.31 -7.79 9.29
N THR A 32 1.66 -8.34 10.44
CA THR A 32 3.02 -8.74 10.78
C THR A 32 3.58 -9.73 9.76
N THR A 33 2.82 -10.76 9.41
CA THR A 33 3.23 -11.73 8.38
C THR A 33 3.53 -11.06 7.03
N ILE A 34 2.70 -10.08 6.64
CA ILE A 34 2.86 -9.35 5.38
C ILE A 34 4.10 -8.43 5.43
N VAL A 35 4.34 -7.76 6.56
CA VAL A 35 5.52 -6.90 6.78
C VAL A 35 6.79 -7.75 6.69
N GLU A 36 6.88 -8.84 7.46
CA GLU A 36 8.03 -9.75 7.46
C GLU A 36 8.29 -10.41 6.10
N SER A 37 7.24 -10.59 5.30
CA SER A 37 7.35 -11.09 3.93
C SER A 37 7.77 -10.02 2.90
N GLY A 38 8.05 -8.79 3.34
CA GLY A 38 8.44 -7.67 2.48
C GLY A 38 7.29 -7.08 1.67
N GLY A 39 6.06 -7.18 2.15
CA GLY A 39 4.86 -6.69 1.45
C GLY A 39 4.76 -5.16 1.34
N ILE A 40 5.43 -4.42 2.23
CA ILE A 40 5.35 -2.96 2.31
C ILE A 40 5.77 -2.27 1.00
N LYS A 41 6.92 -2.65 0.42
CA LYS A 41 7.39 -2.06 -0.86
C LYS A 41 6.35 -2.20 -1.98
N HIS A 42 5.59 -3.30 -1.99
CA HIS A 42 4.56 -3.55 -3.00
C HIS A 42 3.33 -2.69 -2.78
N LEU A 43 2.90 -2.48 -1.53
CA LEU A 43 1.82 -1.56 -1.20
C LEU A 43 2.20 -0.11 -1.54
N VAL A 44 3.42 0.32 -1.19
CA VAL A 44 3.88 1.68 -1.52
C VAL A 44 3.98 1.88 -3.04
N THR A 45 4.41 0.87 -3.79
CA THR A 45 4.39 0.92 -5.27
C THR A 45 2.95 1.02 -5.78
N MET A 46 2.02 0.23 -5.23
CA MET A 46 0.60 0.24 -5.59
C MET A 46 -0.08 1.59 -5.28
N ALA A 47 0.35 2.30 -4.23
CA ALA A 47 -0.08 3.66 -3.93
C ALA A 47 0.30 4.69 -5.02
N THR A 48 1.15 4.30 -5.97
CA THR A 48 1.54 5.12 -7.14
C THR A 48 1.02 4.56 -8.47
N SER A 49 0.09 3.59 -8.42
CA SER A 49 -0.56 2.99 -9.60
C SER A 49 -1.25 4.04 -10.49
N GLU A 50 -1.43 3.78 -11.78
CA GLU A 50 -2.23 4.65 -12.65
C GLU A 50 -3.74 4.57 -12.36
N HIS A 51 -4.17 3.59 -11.56
CA HIS A 51 -5.57 3.37 -11.21
C HIS A 51 -5.87 3.90 -9.81
N ASP A 52 -6.72 4.93 -9.73
CA ASP A 52 -7.10 5.58 -8.46
C ASP A 52 -7.65 4.58 -7.42
N ILE A 53 -8.41 3.58 -7.87
CA ILE A 53 -8.95 2.52 -7.00
C ILE A 53 -7.82 1.75 -6.30
N MET A 54 -6.78 1.37 -7.05
CA MET A 54 -5.62 0.67 -6.48
C MET A 54 -4.79 1.58 -5.58
N GLN A 55 -4.65 2.85 -5.94
CA GLN A 55 -3.97 3.83 -5.10
C GLN A 55 -4.68 3.94 -3.74
N ASN A 56 -6.00 4.14 -3.72
CA ASN A 56 -6.78 4.21 -2.49
C ASN A 56 -6.77 2.88 -1.70
N GLU A 57 -6.90 1.73 -2.38
CA GLU A 57 -6.76 0.40 -1.75
C GLU A 57 -5.42 0.28 -1.00
N ALA A 58 -4.32 0.70 -1.60
CA ALA A 58 -3.01 0.69 -0.96
C ALA A 58 -2.90 1.69 0.19
N LEU A 59 -3.38 2.93 0.01
CA LEU A 59 -3.34 3.97 1.03
C LEU A 59 -4.12 3.59 2.30
N VAL A 60 -5.31 3.01 2.14
CA VAL A 60 -6.11 2.50 3.27
C VAL A 60 -5.38 1.35 3.97
N ALA A 61 -4.77 0.42 3.22
CA ALA A 61 -3.99 -0.66 3.81
C ALA A 61 -2.78 -0.14 4.59
N LEU A 62 -2.01 0.80 4.02
CA LEU A 62 -0.88 1.46 4.68
C LEU A 62 -1.30 2.21 5.94
N GLY A 63 -2.46 2.87 5.91
CA GLY A 63 -3.04 3.52 7.09
C GLY A 63 -3.37 2.54 8.22
N LEU A 64 -3.89 1.35 7.89
CA LEU A 64 -4.15 0.29 8.87
C LEU A 64 -2.85 -0.29 9.45
N ILE A 65 -1.81 -0.48 8.63
CA ILE A 65 -0.49 -0.91 9.11
C ILE A 65 0.06 0.13 10.09
N ALA A 66 0.03 1.41 9.72
CA ALA A 66 0.48 2.49 10.60
C ALA A 66 -0.36 2.61 11.88
N ALA A 67 -1.65 2.28 11.84
CA ALA A 67 -2.50 2.32 13.03
C ALA A 67 -2.28 1.13 13.97
N LEU A 68 -1.92 -0.05 13.45
CA LEU A 68 -1.92 -1.29 14.22
C LEU A 68 -0.53 -1.83 14.54
N GLU A 69 0.43 -1.68 13.64
CA GLU A 69 1.76 -2.33 13.67
C GLU A 69 2.89 -1.39 13.20
N LEU A 70 2.80 -0.08 13.49
CA LEU A 70 3.78 0.92 13.04
C LEU A 70 5.22 0.57 13.43
N GLN A 71 5.44 0.17 14.69
CA GLN A 71 6.78 -0.16 15.20
C GLN A 71 7.44 -1.30 14.43
N ASN A 72 6.64 -2.26 13.94
CA ASN A 72 7.15 -3.36 13.14
C ASN A 72 7.42 -2.93 11.68
N ALA A 73 6.65 -1.98 11.16
CA ALA A 73 6.69 -1.57 9.76
C ALA A 73 7.55 -0.33 9.47
N GLU A 74 7.96 0.44 10.48
CA GLU A 74 8.57 1.78 10.29
C GLU A 74 9.82 1.76 9.38
N CYS A 75 10.72 0.81 9.59
CA CYS A 75 11.93 0.66 8.78
C CYS A 75 11.62 0.37 7.31
N ASP A 76 10.61 -0.46 7.04
CA ASP A 76 10.20 -0.80 5.69
C ASP A 76 9.45 0.35 5.01
N LEU A 77 8.64 1.11 5.77
CA LEU A 77 7.92 2.28 5.29
C LEU A 77 8.89 3.41 4.91
N GLU A 78 9.93 3.61 5.72
CA GLU A 78 11.03 4.55 5.42
C GLU A 78 11.82 4.08 4.19
N SER A 79 12.23 2.80 4.15
CA SER A 79 12.97 2.23 3.03
C SER A 79 12.20 2.31 1.71
N ALA A 80 10.86 2.17 1.76
CA ALA A 80 9.98 2.31 0.62
C ALA A 80 9.68 3.79 0.25
N LYS A 81 10.20 4.76 1.01
CA LYS A 81 10.02 6.21 0.79
C LYS A 81 8.56 6.67 0.82
N LEU A 82 7.76 6.09 1.70
CA LEU A 82 6.32 6.40 1.76
C LEU A 82 6.05 7.90 1.96
N VAL A 83 6.83 8.60 2.77
CA VAL A 83 6.65 10.04 3.02
C VAL A 83 6.81 10.87 1.74
N GLU A 84 7.79 10.55 0.89
CA GLU A 84 7.98 11.23 -0.40
C GLU A 84 6.79 10.98 -1.34
N VAL A 85 6.27 9.75 -1.33
CA VAL A 85 5.09 9.37 -2.11
C VAL A 85 3.86 10.17 -1.66
N LEU A 86 3.59 10.23 -0.35
CA LEU A 86 2.47 10.98 0.21
C LEU A 86 2.58 12.47 -0.09
N HIS A 87 3.76 13.06 0.08
CA HIS A 87 3.99 14.48 -0.24
C HIS A 87 3.65 14.79 -1.69
N ARG A 88 4.09 13.94 -2.63
CA ARG A 88 3.78 14.08 -4.06
C ARG A 88 2.28 13.97 -4.34
N LEU A 89 1.60 12.95 -3.78
CA LEU A 89 0.15 12.75 -3.98
C LEU A 89 -0.67 13.93 -3.44
N LEU A 90 -0.31 14.44 -2.27
CA LEU A 90 -1.02 15.57 -1.65
C LEU A 90 -0.75 16.91 -2.34
N SER A 91 0.44 17.07 -2.93
CA SER A 91 0.81 18.29 -3.66
C SER A 91 0.25 18.34 -5.08
N ASP A 92 -0.16 17.20 -5.64
CA ASP A 92 -0.71 17.17 -6.99
C ASP A 92 -2.17 17.64 -7.00
N GLU A 93 -2.43 18.78 -7.65
CA GLU A 93 -3.77 19.34 -7.78
C GLU A 93 -4.73 18.40 -8.52
N LYS A 94 -4.22 17.53 -9.39
CA LYS A 94 -5.02 16.59 -10.19
C LYS A 94 -5.36 15.29 -9.46
N SER A 95 -4.73 15.02 -8.32
CA SER A 95 -5.01 13.80 -7.56
C SER A 95 -6.47 13.76 -7.10
N ALA A 96 -7.11 12.61 -7.32
CA ALA A 96 -8.52 12.42 -7.05
C ALA A 96 -8.86 12.62 -5.55
N PRO A 97 -10.07 13.10 -5.20
CA PRO A 97 -10.45 13.34 -3.81
C PRO A 97 -10.31 12.11 -2.91
N GLU A 98 -10.60 10.92 -3.44
CA GLU A 98 -10.52 9.65 -2.73
C GLU A 98 -9.08 9.34 -2.28
N ILE A 99 -8.07 9.88 -2.97
CA ILE A 99 -6.65 9.71 -2.67
C ILE A 99 -6.16 10.74 -1.66
N LYS A 100 -6.67 11.97 -1.74
CA LYS A 100 -6.30 13.04 -0.81
C LYS A 100 -6.93 12.85 0.56
N TYR A 101 -8.14 12.32 0.60
CA TYR A 101 -8.96 12.25 1.81
C TYR A 101 -9.24 10.82 2.28
N ASN A 102 -8.85 9.78 1.51
CA ASN A 102 -9.22 8.39 1.78
C ASN A 102 -10.74 8.22 2.01
N SER A 103 -11.54 8.93 1.21
CA SER A 103 -13.01 8.97 1.26
C SER A 103 -13.68 8.14 0.17
#